data_AF-A0AAD9AKN3-F1
#
_entry.id   AF-A0AAD9AKN3-F1
#
_cell.length_a   1.000
_cell.length_b   1.000
_cell.length_c   1.000
_cell.angle_alpha   90.00
_cell.angle_beta   90.00
_cell.angle_gamma   90.00
#
_symmetry.space_group_name_H-M   'P 1'
#
loop_
_entity.id
_entity.type
_entity.pdbx_description
1 polymer ?
#
loop_
_entity_poly.entity_id
_entity_poly.type
_entity_poly.pdbx_seq_one_letter_code
_entity_poly.pdbx_strand_id
1 'polypeptide(L)'
;MHFIKTLIPLALFTAPIWAVPTPATEDSLEARAPPKSAPKQAPKKPATVTCTPTKSEAKEKKFVVEIDKVKIEATNAGFAAGKSSYPHVFGNQEKINWGVEVCTNGRPTLYEYPVFWQGYKGAVWQKDEKVKNQNVSPLRVVYANSKGSVVFCGVMTHVEVSKDYRGSKEFKKCV
;
A
#
# COMPACT_ATOMS: atom_id res chain seq x y z
N MET A 1 35.49 6.12 -51.71
CA MET A 1 34.48 5.13 -52.20
C MET A 1 35.11 3.77 -52.10
N HIS A 2 34.55 2.85 -51.32
CA HIS A 2 34.57 1.37 -51.47
C HIS A 2 33.70 0.82 -50.34
N PHE A 3 32.51 0.35 -50.71
CA PHE A 3 31.48 -0.21 -49.84
C PHE A 3 31.81 -1.67 -49.52
N ILE A 4 31.73 -2.07 -48.25
CA ILE A 4 31.58 -3.48 -47.87
C ILE A 4 30.31 -3.60 -47.03
N LYS A 5 29.27 -4.14 -47.66
CA LYS A 5 28.00 -4.52 -47.03
C LYS A 5 28.20 -5.91 -46.41
N THR A 6 28.16 -6.00 -45.08
CA THR A 6 28.15 -7.28 -44.38
C THR A 6 26.71 -7.64 -44.02
N LEU A 7 26.20 -8.70 -44.64
CA LEU A 7 24.90 -9.31 -44.34
C LEU A 7 25.03 -10.18 -43.07
N ILE A 8 24.16 -9.96 -42.09
CA ILE A 8 24.02 -10.78 -40.89
C ILE A 8 22.99 -11.89 -41.18
N PRO A 9 23.33 -13.19 -41.00
CA PRO A 9 22.36 -14.26 -41.17
C PRO A 9 21.47 -14.40 -39.93
N LEU A 10 20.16 -14.48 -40.17
CA LEU A 10 19.14 -14.75 -39.15
C LEU A 10 19.08 -16.27 -38.91
N ALA A 11 19.52 -16.74 -37.74
CA ALA A 11 19.40 -18.14 -37.35
C ALA A 11 18.01 -18.41 -36.76
N LEU A 12 17.19 -19.18 -37.48
CA LEU A 12 15.92 -19.73 -36.99
C LEU A 12 16.22 -20.91 -36.06
N PHE A 13 15.95 -20.75 -34.76
CA PHE A 13 15.89 -21.86 -33.83
C PHE A 13 14.58 -22.63 -34.03
N THR A 14 14.65 -23.81 -34.65
CA THR A 14 13.57 -24.80 -34.62
C THR A 14 13.67 -25.59 -33.30
N ALA A 15 12.76 -25.36 -32.37
CA ALA A 15 12.64 -26.18 -31.18
C ALA A 15 12.06 -27.57 -31.53
N PRO A 16 12.51 -28.66 -30.88
CA PRO A 16 11.95 -29.99 -31.06
C PRO A 16 10.56 -30.06 -30.41
N ILE A 17 9.57 -30.45 -31.21
CA ILE A 17 8.22 -30.77 -30.76
C ILE A 17 8.29 -32.13 -30.06
N TRP A 18 8.19 -32.15 -28.73
CA TRP A 18 7.92 -33.39 -28.00
C TRP A 18 6.47 -33.80 -28.23
N ALA A 19 6.30 -35.02 -28.73
CA ALA A 19 5.02 -35.66 -28.95
C ALA A 19 4.25 -35.82 -27.63
N VAL A 20 3.02 -35.30 -27.62
CA VAL A 20 2.02 -35.53 -26.57
C VAL A 20 0.94 -36.44 -27.22
N PRO A 21 0.43 -37.45 -26.51
CA PRO A 21 -0.35 -38.54 -27.13
C PRO A 21 -1.67 -38.03 -27.71
N THR A 22 -2.01 -38.58 -28.88
CA THR A 22 -3.29 -38.44 -29.55
C THR A 22 -4.42 -39.00 -28.69
N PRO A 23 -5.53 -38.27 -28.49
CA PRO A 23 -6.81 -38.91 -28.24
C PRO A 23 -7.39 -39.37 -29.58
N ALA A 24 -7.76 -40.65 -29.62
CA ALA A 24 -8.56 -41.24 -30.67
C ALA A 24 -9.83 -40.40 -30.92
N THR A 25 -10.09 -40.13 -32.20
CA THR A 25 -11.46 -39.98 -32.70
C THR A 25 -12.20 -41.29 -32.44
N GLU A 26 -13.42 -41.24 -31.91
CA GLU A 26 -14.65 -41.76 -32.53
C GLU A 26 -15.87 -41.20 -31.77
N ASP A 27 -16.95 -40.97 -32.52
CA ASP A 27 -18.25 -40.45 -32.13
C ASP A 27 -18.80 -40.96 -30.78
N SER A 28 -19.17 -40.04 -29.90
CA SER A 28 -20.37 -40.19 -29.07
C SER A 28 -20.95 -38.81 -28.79
N LEU A 29 -22.09 -38.54 -29.41
CA LEU A 29 -22.99 -37.42 -29.14
C LEU A 29 -23.61 -37.59 -27.74
N GLU A 30 -22.83 -37.42 -26.68
CA GLU A 30 -23.36 -37.17 -25.34
C GLU A 30 -23.06 -35.73 -24.95
N ALA A 31 -24.13 -34.96 -24.73
CA ALA A 31 -24.11 -33.60 -24.23
C ALA A 31 -23.27 -33.50 -22.94
N ARG A 32 -22.01 -33.09 -23.06
CA ARG A 32 -21.18 -32.67 -21.91
C ARG A 32 -21.70 -31.33 -21.43
N ALA A 33 -22.43 -31.38 -20.32
CA ALA A 33 -22.76 -30.22 -19.51
C ALA A 33 -21.53 -29.31 -19.31
N PRO A 34 -21.70 -27.98 -19.30
CA PRO A 34 -20.59 -27.05 -19.12
C PRO A 34 -19.83 -27.35 -17.83
N PRO A 35 -18.48 -27.19 -17.81
CA PRO A 35 -17.68 -27.45 -16.63
C PRO A 35 -18.25 -26.66 -15.44
N LYS A 36 -18.57 -27.37 -14.36
CA LYS A 36 -19.02 -26.79 -13.10
C LYS A 36 -18.04 -25.69 -12.71
N SER A 37 -18.54 -24.46 -12.72
CA SER A 37 -17.87 -23.23 -12.31
C SER A 37 -16.95 -23.47 -11.11
N ALA A 38 -15.68 -23.09 -11.26
CA ALA A 38 -14.73 -23.04 -10.15
C ALA A 38 -15.38 -22.30 -8.96
N PRO A 39 -15.16 -22.72 -7.70
CA PRO A 39 -15.74 -22.07 -6.54
C PRO A 39 -15.37 -20.58 -6.57
N LYS A 40 -16.38 -19.71 -6.63
CA LYS A 40 -16.23 -18.26 -6.55
C LYS A 40 -15.62 -17.96 -5.17
N GLN A 41 -14.29 -17.77 -5.13
CA GLN A 41 -13.58 -17.49 -3.89
C GLN A 41 -14.20 -16.23 -3.27
N ALA A 42 -14.74 -16.37 -2.05
CA ALA A 42 -15.30 -15.23 -1.34
C ALA A 42 -14.22 -14.15 -1.22
N PRO A 43 -14.53 -12.86 -1.48
CA PRO A 43 -13.54 -11.80 -1.39
C PRO A 43 -12.90 -11.81 0.00
N LYS A 44 -11.58 -11.96 0.04
CA LYS A 44 -10.80 -11.92 1.28
C LYS A 44 -11.05 -10.57 1.95
N LYS A 45 -11.50 -10.58 3.21
CA LYS A 45 -11.66 -9.37 4.02
C LYS A 45 -10.31 -8.62 4.06
N PRO A 46 -10.28 -7.30 3.81
CA PRO A 46 -9.03 -6.55 3.79
C PRO A 46 -8.39 -6.54 5.19
N ALA A 47 -7.06 -6.53 5.24
CA ALA A 47 -6.32 -6.44 6.49
C ALA A 47 -6.48 -5.04 7.09
N THR A 48 -6.75 -4.96 8.39
CA THR A 48 -6.98 -3.70 9.09
C THR A 48 -6.16 -3.60 10.36
N VAL A 49 -5.83 -2.37 10.76
CA VAL A 49 -5.32 -2.03 12.10
C VAL A 49 -6.29 -1.07 12.80
N THR A 50 -6.30 -1.08 14.11
CA THR A 50 -7.13 -0.20 14.94
C THR A 50 -6.25 0.79 15.71
N CYS A 51 -6.48 2.07 15.46
CA CYS A 51 -5.86 3.15 16.22
C CYS A 51 -6.81 3.56 17.35
N THR A 52 -6.34 3.44 18.60
CA THR A 52 -7.10 3.89 19.77
C THR A 52 -6.26 4.93 20.52
N PRO A 53 -6.58 6.23 20.43
CA PRO A 53 -5.91 7.24 21.24
C PRO A 53 -6.12 6.97 22.73
N THR A 54 -5.21 7.43 23.57
CA THR A 54 -5.28 7.24 25.03
C THR A 54 -6.38 8.11 25.63
N LYS A 55 -6.53 9.34 25.13
CA LYS A 55 -7.64 10.24 25.47
C LYS A 55 -8.26 10.77 24.19
N SER A 56 -9.58 10.81 24.15
CA SER A 56 -10.28 11.35 22.99
C SER A 56 -11.55 12.06 23.43
N GLU A 57 -11.80 13.22 22.84
CA GLU A 57 -13.05 13.96 22.89
C GLU A 57 -13.86 13.80 21.60
N ALA A 58 -13.24 13.26 20.54
CA ALA A 58 -13.90 12.98 19.27
C ALA A 58 -15.07 12.00 19.42
N LYS A 59 -16.06 12.10 18.52
CA LYS A 59 -17.17 11.13 18.48
C LYS A 59 -16.67 9.70 18.26
N GLU A 60 -15.70 9.54 17.36
CA GLU A 60 -15.03 8.26 17.12
C GLU A 60 -13.91 8.07 18.14
N LYS A 61 -13.89 6.90 18.81
CA LYS A 61 -12.85 6.55 19.78
C LYS A 61 -11.91 5.47 19.26
N LYS A 62 -12.30 4.77 18.20
CA LYS A 62 -11.51 3.71 17.57
C LYS A 62 -11.50 3.92 16.07
N PHE A 63 -10.32 4.12 15.52
CA PHE A 63 -10.16 4.37 14.10
C PHE A 63 -9.65 3.11 13.42
N VAL A 64 -10.52 2.45 12.65
CA VAL A 64 -10.14 1.26 11.88
C VAL A 64 -9.53 1.69 10.56
N VAL A 65 -8.33 1.25 10.25
CA VAL A 65 -7.57 1.66 9.06
C VAL A 65 -7.27 0.44 8.20
N GLU A 66 -7.54 0.56 6.91
CA GLU A 66 -7.27 -0.49 5.93
C GLU A 66 -5.82 -0.43 5.45
N ILE A 67 -5.06 -1.51 5.68
CA ILE A 67 -3.62 -1.54 5.46
C ILE A 67 -3.27 -1.32 3.97
N ASP A 68 -3.99 -1.97 3.07
CA ASP A 68 -3.65 -1.91 1.64
C ASP A 68 -3.93 -0.51 1.07
N LYS A 69 -5.00 0.15 1.54
CA LYS A 69 -5.29 1.55 1.18
C LYS A 69 -4.17 2.48 1.63
N VAL A 70 -3.72 2.39 2.88
CA VAL A 70 -2.67 3.31 3.38
C VAL A 70 -1.29 3.04 2.81
N LYS A 71 -1.00 1.79 2.39
CA LYS A 71 0.21 1.49 1.61
C LYS A 71 0.19 2.22 0.27
N ILE A 72 -0.94 2.21 -0.43
CA ILE A 72 -1.12 2.96 -1.68
C ILE A 72 -0.95 4.46 -1.45
N GLU A 73 -1.56 5.01 -0.39
CA GLU A 73 -1.40 6.43 -0.03
C GLU A 73 0.07 6.78 0.26
N ALA A 74 0.80 5.94 1.01
CA ALA A 74 2.23 6.13 1.27
C ALA A 74 3.08 6.07 -0.02
N THR A 75 2.79 5.12 -0.91
CA THR A 75 3.47 5.02 -2.21
C THR A 75 3.23 6.26 -3.07
N ASN A 76 1.99 6.74 -3.15
CA ASN A 76 1.64 7.94 -3.92
C ASN A 76 2.22 9.23 -3.30
N ALA A 77 2.33 9.29 -1.97
CA ALA A 77 2.92 10.42 -1.27
C ALA A 77 4.42 10.59 -1.62
N GLY A 78 5.15 9.47 -1.77
CA GLY A 78 6.59 9.47 -2.07
C GLY A 78 7.42 10.04 -0.92
N PHE A 79 8.51 10.75 -1.22
CA PHE A 79 9.45 11.28 -0.20
C PHE A 79 9.61 12.80 -0.21
N ALA A 80 9.00 13.49 -1.17
CA ALA A 80 9.06 14.94 -1.28
C ALA A 80 7.76 15.55 -0.76
N ALA A 81 7.84 16.57 0.08
CA ALA A 81 6.66 17.29 0.57
C ALA A 81 5.95 18.03 -0.58
N GLY A 82 4.61 18.06 -0.53
CA GLY A 82 3.79 18.92 -1.39
C GLY A 82 3.36 20.21 -0.69
N LYS A 83 2.34 20.88 -1.22
CA LYS A 83 1.79 22.13 -0.64
C LYS A 83 1.17 21.94 0.74
N SER A 84 0.83 20.70 1.11
CA SER A 84 0.35 20.37 2.45
C SER A 84 1.49 20.24 3.47
N SER A 85 2.76 20.41 3.05
CA SER A 85 3.98 20.09 3.82
C SER A 85 4.14 18.60 4.17
N TYR A 86 3.33 17.73 3.58
CA TYR A 86 3.42 16.28 3.71
C TYR A 86 3.76 15.62 2.37
N PRO A 87 4.36 14.43 2.35
CA PRO A 87 4.95 13.75 3.51
C PRO A 87 6.15 14.51 4.07
N HIS A 88 6.48 14.25 5.33
CA HIS A 88 7.67 14.81 5.98
C HIS A 88 8.39 13.76 6.82
N VAL A 89 9.63 14.05 7.17
CA VAL A 89 10.50 13.14 7.92
C VAL A 89 9.92 12.91 9.32
N PHE A 90 9.78 11.64 9.69
CA PHE A 90 9.38 11.22 11.01
C PHE A 90 10.61 10.89 11.85
N GLY A 91 10.85 11.66 12.91
CA GLY A 91 12.02 11.51 13.78
C GLY A 91 11.95 10.33 14.76
N ASN A 92 10.79 9.70 14.94
CA ASN A 92 10.55 8.61 15.89
C ASN A 92 11.09 8.88 17.30
N GLN A 93 10.81 10.08 17.85
CA GLN A 93 11.29 10.51 19.16
C GLN A 93 10.74 9.63 20.30
N GLU A 94 9.55 9.06 20.07
CA GLU A 94 8.86 8.13 20.95
C GLU A 94 9.46 6.72 20.96
N LYS A 95 10.45 6.45 20.09
CA LYS A 95 11.10 5.14 19.94
C LYS A 95 10.10 4.02 19.66
N ILE A 96 9.12 4.28 18.81
CA ILE A 96 8.11 3.29 18.40
C ILE A 96 8.82 2.11 17.74
N ASN A 97 8.57 0.91 18.26
CA ASN A 97 9.00 -0.33 17.62
C ASN A 97 7.97 -0.76 16.56
N TRP A 98 8.35 -0.62 15.30
CA TRP A 98 7.50 -0.97 14.17
C TRP A 98 7.40 -2.48 13.95
N GLY A 99 8.32 -3.28 14.50
CA GLY A 99 8.39 -4.72 14.24
C GLY A 99 8.82 -5.05 12.80
N VAL A 100 9.35 -4.05 12.08
CA VAL A 100 9.85 -4.16 10.72
C VAL A 100 11.31 -3.72 10.77
N GLU A 101 12.25 -4.60 10.46
CA GLU A 101 13.68 -4.39 10.70
C GLU A 101 14.18 -3.06 10.11
N VAL A 102 13.82 -2.79 8.85
CA VAL A 102 14.18 -1.55 8.14
C VAL A 102 13.59 -0.29 8.80
N CYS A 103 12.50 -0.42 9.56
CA CYS A 103 11.87 0.69 10.26
C CYS A 103 12.36 0.87 11.70
N THR A 104 13.05 -0.13 12.26
CA THR A 104 13.48 -0.14 13.67
C THR A 104 14.99 0.08 13.80
N ASN A 105 15.79 -0.32 12.81
CA ASN A 105 17.26 -0.27 12.89
C ASN A 105 17.88 1.14 12.68
N GLY A 106 17.06 2.17 12.46
CA GLY A 106 17.49 3.57 12.35
C GLY A 106 18.30 3.94 11.11
N ARG A 107 18.50 3.00 10.17
CA ARG A 107 19.31 3.25 8.97
C ARG A 107 18.59 4.11 7.91
N PRO A 108 17.36 3.78 7.49
CA PRO A 108 16.64 4.62 6.54
C PRO A 108 15.88 5.74 7.25
N THR A 109 15.73 6.85 6.54
CA THR A 109 14.82 7.93 6.95
C THR A 109 13.39 7.43 6.92
N LEU A 110 12.67 7.64 8.03
CA LEU A 110 11.24 7.41 8.11
C LEU A 110 10.48 8.66 7.68
N TYR A 111 9.31 8.44 7.10
CA TYR A 111 8.38 9.46 6.68
C TYR A 111 7.02 9.17 7.28
N GLU A 112 6.28 10.24 7.53
CA GLU A 112 4.87 10.17 7.91
C GLU A 112 3.97 10.90 6.91
N TYR A 113 2.77 10.37 6.70
CA TYR A 113 1.75 10.94 5.82
C TYR A 113 0.35 10.79 6.43
N PRO A 114 -0.54 11.80 6.38
CA PRO A 114 -1.88 11.71 6.94
C PRO A 114 -2.74 10.72 6.18
N VAL A 115 -3.52 9.93 6.91
CA VAL A 115 -4.44 8.93 6.36
C VAL A 115 -5.77 8.98 7.11
N PHE A 116 -6.84 8.45 6.51
CA PHE A 116 -8.17 8.42 7.13
C PHE A 116 -8.62 7.00 7.45
N TRP A 117 -9.50 6.88 8.45
CA TRP A 117 -10.09 5.61 8.85
C TRP A 117 -11.28 5.21 7.97
N GLN A 118 -11.65 3.95 8.05
CA GLN A 118 -12.81 3.39 7.36
C GLN A 118 -14.09 4.10 7.78
N GLY A 119 -14.96 4.39 6.81
CA GLY A 119 -16.22 5.10 7.03
C GLY A 119 -16.10 6.63 7.14
N TYR A 120 -14.89 7.19 7.19
CA TYR A 120 -14.72 8.63 7.02
C TYR A 120 -15.02 9.01 5.56
N LYS A 121 -15.95 9.95 5.36
CA LYS A 121 -16.57 10.21 4.06
C LYS A 121 -15.54 10.70 3.03
N GLY A 122 -15.15 9.81 2.11
CA GLY A 122 -14.44 10.11 0.87
C GLY A 122 -13.05 10.74 1.02
N ALA A 123 -12.49 10.81 2.23
CA ALA A 123 -11.23 11.53 2.41
C ALA A 123 -10.03 10.64 2.09
N VAL A 124 -9.23 11.15 1.17
CA VAL A 124 -7.84 10.80 0.93
C VAL A 124 -7.07 12.10 1.10
N TRP A 125 -5.96 12.08 1.81
CA TRP A 125 -5.15 13.29 1.97
C TRP A 125 -4.62 13.75 0.61
N GLN A 126 -4.71 15.05 0.36
CA GLN A 126 -4.24 15.68 -0.88
C GLN A 126 -2.90 16.35 -0.60
N LYS A 127 -1.81 15.72 -1.06
CA LYS A 127 -0.43 16.21 -0.90
C LYS A 127 -0.24 17.66 -1.37
N ASP A 128 -0.90 18.03 -2.46
CA ASP A 128 -0.74 19.34 -3.10
C ASP A 128 -1.85 20.33 -2.79
N GLU A 129 -2.63 20.08 -1.73
CA GLU A 129 -3.60 21.01 -1.18
C GLU A 129 -3.11 21.55 0.19
N LYS A 130 -3.39 22.82 0.51
CA LYS A 130 -2.98 23.39 1.80
C LYS A 130 -3.72 22.70 2.95
N VAL A 131 -3.02 22.40 4.04
CA VAL A 131 -3.57 21.73 5.25
C VAL A 131 -4.89 22.35 5.73
N LYS A 132 -4.98 23.68 5.74
CA LYS A 132 -6.15 24.42 6.22
C LYS A 132 -7.43 24.22 5.38
N ASN A 133 -7.29 23.74 4.15
CA ASN A 133 -8.41 23.51 3.23
C ASN A 133 -8.89 22.04 3.25
N GLN A 134 -8.18 21.17 3.98
CA GLN A 134 -8.44 19.73 4.00
C GLN A 134 -9.09 19.30 5.30
N ASN A 135 -9.69 18.11 5.27
CA ASN A 135 -10.15 17.44 6.47
C ASN A 135 -9.00 17.11 7.42
N VAL A 136 -9.28 17.11 8.72
CA VAL A 136 -8.29 16.80 9.76
C VAL A 136 -8.28 15.30 10.06
N SER A 137 -7.10 14.73 10.19
CA SER A 137 -6.90 13.36 10.70
C SER A 137 -5.82 13.31 11.78
N PRO A 138 -6.04 12.59 12.89
CA PRO A 138 -5.01 12.34 13.90
C PRO A 138 -4.08 11.18 13.52
N LEU A 139 -4.35 10.50 12.40
CA LEU A 139 -3.68 9.28 11.98
C LEU A 139 -2.57 9.57 10.97
N ARG A 140 -1.51 8.79 11.03
CA ARG A 140 -0.38 8.86 10.11
C ARG A 140 0.03 7.45 9.70
N VAL A 141 0.25 7.24 8.40
CA VAL A 141 1.03 6.08 7.94
C VAL A 141 2.51 6.41 8.06
N VAL A 142 3.29 5.47 8.55
CA VAL A 142 4.75 5.57 8.66
C VAL A 142 5.39 4.58 7.69
N TYR A 143 6.38 5.06 6.95
CA TYR A 143 7.10 4.26 5.97
C TYR A 143 8.56 4.71 5.86
N ALA A 144 9.43 3.79 5.48
CA ALA A 144 10.86 4.05 5.30
C ALA A 144 11.19 4.34 3.83
N ASN A 145 12.18 5.20 3.61
CA ASN A 145 12.88 5.30 2.34
C ASN A 145 14.01 4.26 2.28
N SER A 146 13.71 3.09 1.73
CA SER A 146 14.71 2.04 1.50
C SER A 146 15.25 2.17 0.08
N LYS A 147 16.33 2.94 -0.09
CA LYS A 147 17.02 3.16 -1.39
C LYS A 147 16.05 3.63 -2.50
N GLY A 148 15.16 4.57 -2.18
CA GLY A 148 14.15 5.10 -3.11
C GLY A 148 12.85 4.29 -3.18
N SER A 149 12.74 3.19 -2.43
CA SER A 149 11.51 2.38 -2.34
C SER A 149 10.77 2.63 -1.03
N VAL A 150 9.45 2.78 -1.11
CA VAL A 150 8.56 2.91 0.06
C VAL A 150 8.43 1.55 0.73
N VAL A 151 8.84 1.46 2.00
CA VAL A 151 8.57 0.28 2.84
C VAL A 151 7.63 0.66 3.98
N PHE A 152 6.44 0.05 3.99
CA PHE A 152 5.44 0.28 5.04
C PHE A 152 5.96 -0.19 6.42
N CYS A 153 5.90 0.69 7.41
CA CYS A 153 6.28 0.40 8.80
C CYS A 153 5.05 0.16 9.68
N GLY A 154 4.02 0.96 9.51
CA GLY A 154 2.80 0.86 10.31
C GLY A 154 1.94 2.11 10.22
N VAL A 155 0.92 2.16 11.08
CA VAL A 155 0.06 3.33 11.28
C VAL A 155 0.20 3.77 12.72
N MET A 156 0.14 5.08 12.96
CA MET A 156 0.12 5.67 14.29
C MET A 156 -1.01 6.69 14.43
N THR A 157 -1.34 6.99 15.68
CA THR A 157 -2.24 8.07 16.08
C THR A 157 -1.57 8.89 17.16
N HIS A 158 -1.90 10.17 17.23
CA HIS A 158 -1.66 10.96 18.44
C HIS A 158 -2.35 10.31 19.65
N VAL A 159 -1.73 10.43 20.83
CA VAL A 159 -2.28 9.89 22.08
C VAL A 159 -3.50 10.68 22.58
N GLU A 160 -3.62 11.95 22.21
CA GLU A 160 -4.77 12.80 22.52
C GLU A 160 -5.43 13.28 21.22
N VAL A 161 -6.76 13.18 21.17
CA VAL A 161 -7.56 13.59 20.00
C VAL A 161 -8.71 14.47 20.45
N SER A 162 -8.76 15.70 19.94
CA SER A 162 -9.83 16.65 20.24
C SER A 162 -11.15 16.27 19.58
N LYS A 163 -12.24 16.99 19.94
CA LYS A 163 -13.57 16.83 19.32
C LYS A 163 -13.53 16.91 17.78
N ASP A 164 -12.66 17.76 17.23
CA ASP A 164 -12.53 18.01 15.78
C ASP A 164 -11.44 17.14 15.13
N TYR A 165 -11.09 16.02 15.77
CA TYR A 165 -10.09 15.06 15.27
C TYR A 165 -8.67 15.60 15.15
N ARG A 166 -8.34 16.73 15.77
CA ARG A 166 -6.96 17.21 15.86
C ARG A 166 -6.21 16.35 16.86
N GLY A 167 -5.10 15.78 16.41
CA GLY A 167 -4.18 15.07 17.28
C GLY A 167 -3.18 16.02 17.95
N SER A 168 -2.80 15.69 19.18
CA SER A 168 -1.76 16.41 19.93
C SER A 168 -0.88 15.45 20.72
N LYS A 169 0.26 15.97 21.18
CA LYS A 169 1.29 15.24 21.92
C LYS A 169 1.93 14.13 21.09
N GLU A 170 2.57 13.18 21.78
CA GLU A 170 3.31 12.08 21.18
C GLU A 170 2.43 11.12 20.35
N PHE A 171 3.10 10.35 19.49
CA PHE A 171 2.46 9.30 18.72
C PHE A 171 2.51 7.93 19.42
N LYS A 172 1.50 7.10 19.13
CA LYS A 172 1.50 5.68 19.46
C LYS A 172 1.14 4.84 18.24
N LYS A 173 1.74 3.66 18.13
CA LYS A 173 1.45 2.66 17.10
C LYS A 173 0.02 2.14 17.23
N CYS A 174 -0.63 1.90 16.09
CA CYS A 174 -1.92 1.22 16.00
C CYS A 174 -1.77 -0.31 15.98
N VAL A 175 -2.79 -1.03 16.43
CA VAL A 175 -2.76 -2.50 16.62
C VAL A 175 -3.89 -3.21 15.90
#